data_AF-A0A8R1DPT4-F1
#
_entry.id   AF-A0A8R1DPT4-F1
#
_cell.length_a   1.000
_cell.length_b   1.000
_cell.length_c   1.000
_cell.angle_alpha   90.00
_cell.angle_beta   90.00
_cell.angle_gamma   90.00
#
_symmetry.space_group_name_H-M   'P 1'
#
loop_
_entity.id
_entity.type
_entity.pdbx_description
1 polymer ?
#
loop_
_entity_poly.entity_id
_entity_poly.type
_entity_poly.pdbx_seq_one_letter_code
_entity_poly.pdbx_strand_id
1 'polypeptide(L)'
;MVQLDNKDKLILLKSFCVKASLFAGAMRAKREGRDRLLTVDGRDVYPDNLKRLEVLKIDIKSFSLTRLEKFPEGLLHRIRSLLVCRLIELKVTSEEFALLNVILCCNPGMFIDMF
;
A
#
# COMPACT_ATOMS: atom_id res chain seq x y z
N MET A 1 17.23 -2.59 -15.96
CA MET A 1 18.03 -2.96 -14.76
C MET A 1 19.27 -3.81 -15.05
N VAL A 2 19.44 -4.42 -16.24
CA VAL A 2 20.57 -5.34 -16.52
C VAL A 2 21.95 -4.70 -16.37
N GLN A 3 22.07 -3.40 -16.66
CA GLN A 3 23.33 -2.65 -16.63
C GLN A 3 23.77 -2.14 -15.24
N LEU A 4 22.92 -2.24 -14.22
CA LEU A 4 23.26 -1.79 -12.86
C LEU A 4 24.07 -2.86 -12.12
N ASP A 5 24.86 -2.44 -11.13
CA ASP A 5 25.46 -3.39 -10.19
C ASP A 5 24.38 -4.03 -9.30
N ASN A 6 24.68 -5.21 -8.75
CA ASN A 6 23.77 -5.92 -7.89
C ASN A 6 23.47 -5.14 -6.59
N LYS A 7 24.41 -4.33 -6.09
CA LYS A 7 24.16 -3.46 -4.93
C LYS A 7 23.08 -2.41 -5.24
N ASP A 8 23.17 -1.75 -6.39
CA ASP A 8 22.21 -0.73 -6.79
C ASP A 8 20.83 -1.32 -7.10
N LYS A 9 20.78 -2.49 -7.75
CA LYS A 9 19.53 -3.23 -7.93
C LYS A 9 18.85 -3.53 -6.59
N LEU A 10 19.64 -3.92 -5.58
CA LEU A 10 19.11 -4.20 -4.25
C LEU A 10 18.55 -2.95 -3.58
N ILE A 11 19.20 -1.80 -3.74
CA ILE A 11 18.71 -0.51 -3.23
C ILE A 11 17.37 -0.17 -3.87
N LEU A 12 17.29 -0.19 -5.20
CA LEU A 12 16.07 0.11 -5.96
C LEU A 12 14.93 -0.84 -5.60
N LEU A 13 15.23 -2.15 -5.47
CA LEU A 13 14.22 -3.14 -5.09
C LEU A 13 13.73 -2.92 -3.66
N LYS A 14 14.62 -2.70 -2.70
CA LYS A 14 14.24 -2.47 -1.29
C LYS A 14 13.41 -1.20 -1.12
N SER A 15 13.78 -0.11 -1.80
CA SER A 15 13.05 1.16 -1.72
C SER A 15 11.66 1.11 -2.37
N PHE A 16 11.44 0.17 -3.30
CA PHE A 16 10.24 0.12 -4.12
C PHE A 16 9.31 -1.06 -3.82
N CYS A 17 9.79 -2.19 -3.30
CA CYS A 17 9.04 -3.43 -3.14
C CYS A 17 7.67 -3.24 -2.44
N VAL A 18 7.65 -2.49 -1.32
CA VAL A 18 6.42 -2.21 -0.57
C VAL A 18 5.48 -1.32 -1.38
N LYS A 19 6.02 -0.29 -2.05
CA LYS A 19 5.25 0.63 -2.90
C LYS A 19 4.62 -0.12 -4.08
N ALA A 20 5.39 -1.01 -4.72
CA ALA A 20 4.95 -1.84 -5.84
C ALA A 20 3.79 -2.76 -5.43
N SER A 21 3.92 -3.42 -4.27
CA SER A 21 2.87 -4.29 -3.72
C SER A 21 1.58 -3.52 -3.45
N LEU A 22 1.69 -2.32 -2.88
CA LEU A 22 0.55 -1.44 -2.62
C LEU A 22 -0.10 -0.95 -3.91
N PHE A 23 0.70 -0.51 -4.89
CA PHE A 23 0.22 -0.07 -6.20
C PHE A 23 -0.50 -1.20 -6.95
N ALA A 24 0.07 -2.41 -6.94
CA ALA A 24 -0.54 -3.59 -7.54
C ALA A 24 -1.89 -3.95 -6.89
N GLY A 25 -1.95 -3.95 -5.56
CA GLY A 25 -3.20 -4.18 -4.83
C GLY A 25 -4.27 -3.12 -5.15
N ALA A 26 -3.87 -1.86 -5.26
CA ALA A 26 -4.79 -0.77 -5.60
C ALA A 26 -5.29 -0.83 -7.05
N MET A 27 -4.41 -1.16 -8.00
CA MET A 27 -4.78 -1.30 -9.41
C MET A 27 -5.70 -2.50 -9.63
N ARG A 28 -5.50 -3.60 -8.87
CA ARG A 28 -6.41 -4.75 -8.85
C ARG A 28 -7.79 -4.36 -8.32
N ALA A 29 -7.84 -3.67 -7.18
CA ALA A 29 -9.10 -3.19 -6.60
C ALA A 29 -9.88 -2.31 -7.59
N LYS A 30 -9.21 -1.39 -8.29
CA LYS A 30 -9.82 -0.59 -9.37
C LYS A 30 -10.41 -1.45 -10.47
N ARG A 31 -9.68 -2.48 -10.95
CA ARG A 31 -10.16 -3.39 -12.00
C ARG A 31 -11.38 -4.20 -11.57
N GLU A 32 -11.47 -4.53 -10.29
CA GLU A 32 -12.63 -5.22 -9.69
C GLU A 32 -13.79 -4.27 -9.33
N GLY A 33 -13.67 -2.96 -9.61
CA GLY A 33 -14.70 -1.97 -9.28
C GLY A 33 -14.84 -1.69 -7.78
N ARG A 34 -13.81 -1.98 -6.99
CA ARG A 34 -13.77 -1.74 -5.54
C ARG A 34 -13.09 -0.41 -5.23
N ASP A 35 -13.50 0.23 -4.14
CA ASP A 35 -12.96 1.49 -3.61
C ASP A 35 -11.92 1.28 -2.47
N ARG A 36 -11.49 0.03 -2.25
CA ARG A 36 -10.64 -0.37 -1.12
C ARG A 36 -9.51 -1.29 -1.57
N LEU A 37 -8.35 -1.10 -0.97
CA LEU A 37 -7.16 -1.91 -1.17
C LEU A 37 -7.39 -3.38 -0.80
N LEU A 38 -6.91 -4.25 -1.68
CA LEU A 38 -6.87 -5.69 -1.49
C LEU A 38 -5.45 -6.15 -1.17
N THR A 39 -5.33 -7.18 -0.36
CA THR A 39 -4.11 -7.98 -0.21
C THR A 39 -3.81 -8.70 -1.52
N VAL A 40 -2.58 -9.23 -1.65
CA VAL A 40 -2.17 -10.03 -2.81
C VAL A 40 -3.08 -11.25 -3.04
N ASP A 41 -3.64 -11.80 -1.97
CA ASP A 41 -4.61 -12.92 -2.01
C ASP A 41 -6.03 -12.48 -2.43
N GLY A 42 -6.29 -11.19 -2.61
CA GLY A 42 -7.62 -10.65 -2.95
C GLY A 42 -8.55 -10.46 -1.75
N ARG A 43 -8.04 -10.48 -0.52
CA ARG A 43 -8.81 -10.15 0.70
C ARG A 43 -8.71 -8.66 1.02
N ASP A 44 -9.68 -8.07 1.70
CA ASP A 44 -9.54 -6.67 2.14
C ASP A 44 -8.34 -6.52 3.08
N VAL A 45 -7.49 -5.50 2.85
CA VAL A 45 -6.35 -5.22 3.74
C VAL A 45 -6.83 -4.84 5.15
N TYR A 46 -7.97 -4.17 5.24
CA TYR A 46 -8.66 -3.84 6.48
C TYR A 46 -10.16 -4.10 6.34
N PRO A 47 -10.62 -5.32 6.66
CA PRO A 47 -12.03 -5.68 6.57
C PRO A 47 -12.84 -4.95 7.65
N ASP A 48 -14.12 -4.64 7.36
CA ASP A 48 -14.96 -3.84 8.27
C ASP A 48 -15.26 -4.55 9.61
N ASN A 49 -15.05 -5.87 9.67
CA ASN A 49 -15.12 -6.63 10.92
C ASN A 49 -13.97 -6.33 11.90
N LEU A 50 -12.88 -5.66 11.47
CA LEU A 50 -11.90 -5.11 12.42
C LEU A 50 -12.52 -4.02 13.32
N LYS A 51 -13.47 -3.23 12.80
CA LYS A 51 -14.26 -2.30 13.60
C LYS A 51 -15.22 -3.01 14.56
N ARG A 52 -15.67 -4.22 14.20
CA ARG A 52 -16.51 -5.06 15.09
C ARG A 52 -15.70 -5.71 16.21
N LEU A 53 -14.40 -5.87 16.06
CA LEU A 53 -13.53 -6.39 17.12
C LEU A 53 -13.33 -5.38 18.27
N GLU A 54 -13.48 -4.07 18.02
CA GLU A 54 -13.60 -3.06 19.08
C GLU A 54 -14.86 -3.27 19.94
N VAL A 55 -15.95 -3.78 19.35
CA VAL A 55 -17.21 -4.08 20.05
C VAL A 55 -17.13 -5.39 20.84
N LEU A 56 -16.31 -6.35 20.39
CA LEU A 56 -16.24 -7.70 20.95
C LEU A 56 -15.28 -7.87 22.14
N LYS A 57 -14.57 -6.81 22.59
CA LYS A 57 -13.58 -6.88 23.71
C LYS A 57 -12.66 -8.10 23.62
N ILE A 58 -12.34 -8.57 22.43
CA ILE A 58 -11.27 -9.56 22.25
C ILE A 58 -9.98 -8.76 22.41
N ASP A 59 -9.19 -9.09 23.44
CA ASP A 59 -7.94 -8.41 23.76
C ASP A 59 -6.90 -8.60 22.65
N ILE A 60 -7.01 -7.80 21.58
CA ILE A 60 -6.00 -7.67 20.52
C ILE A 60 -4.81 -6.82 21.01
N LYS A 61 -4.77 -6.45 22.30
CA LYS A 61 -3.62 -5.81 22.95
C LYS A 61 -2.32 -6.61 22.78
N SER A 62 -2.41 -7.93 22.58
CA SER A 62 -1.24 -8.79 22.34
C SER A 62 -0.72 -8.77 20.90
N PHE A 63 -1.52 -8.34 19.92
CA PHE A 63 -1.12 -8.30 18.50
C PHE A 63 -0.77 -6.87 18.07
N SER A 64 0.26 -6.27 18.68
CA SER A 64 0.95 -5.05 18.19
C SER A 64 0.03 -3.88 17.75
N LEU A 65 -1.12 -3.69 18.38
CA LEU A 65 -1.94 -2.46 18.20
C LEU A 65 -1.66 -1.41 19.29
N THR A 66 -0.70 -1.64 20.19
CA THR A 66 -0.29 -0.65 21.21
C THR A 66 0.35 0.61 20.61
N ARG A 67 0.68 0.62 19.31
CA ARG A 67 1.12 1.81 18.56
C ARG A 67 -0.03 2.53 17.83
N LEU A 68 -1.28 2.07 17.99
CA LEU A 68 -2.47 2.55 17.27
C LEU A 68 -3.45 3.37 18.13
N GLU A 69 -3.21 3.56 19.43
CA GLU A 69 -4.03 4.43 20.30
C GLU A 69 -4.07 5.90 19.85
N LYS A 70 -3.20 6.30 18.91
CA LYS A 70 -3.14 7.64 18.31
C LYS A 70 -3.49 7.69 16.82
N PHE A 71 -4.16 6.69 16.27
CA PHE A 71 -4.57 6.76 14.87
C PHE A 71 -5.97 7.41 14.78
N PRO A 72 -6.08 8.61 14.16
CA PRO A 72 -7.38 9.28 14.06
C PRO A 72 -8.36 8.37 13.31
N GLU A 73 -9.59 8.28 13.82
CA GLU A 73 -10.68 7.56 13.17
C GLU A 73 -10.77 8.01 11.70
N GLY A 74 -10.39 7.13 10.79
CA GLY A 74 -10.32 7.45 9.36
C GLY A 74 -8.93 7.44 8.73
N LEU A 75 -7.83 7.33 9.48
CA LEU A 75 -6.51 7.14 8.85
C LEU A 75 -6.44 5.81 8.10
N LEU A 76 -6.94 4.72 8.69
CA LEU A 76 -7.04 3.42 8.02
C LEU A 76 -7.97 3.49 6.80
N HIS A 77 -9.08 4.23 6.91
CA HIS A 77 -10.00 4.49 5.80
C HIS A 77 -9.31 5.27 4.66
N ARG A 78 -8.51 6.27 5.02
CA ARG A 78 -7.77 7.08 4.08
C ARG A 78 -6.66 6.27 3.43
N ILE A 79 -5.90 5.48 4.17
CA ILE A 79 -4.86 4.61 3.63
C ILE A 79 -5.46 3.57 2.67
N ARG A 80 -6.57 2.93 3.05
CA ARG A 80 -7.19 1.85 2.25
C ARG A 80 -7.86 2.34 0.96
N SER A 81 -8.39 3.57 0.94
CA SER A 81 -9.20 4.07 -0.18
C SER A 81 -8.53 5.16 -0.99
N LEU A 82 -7.65 5.99 -0.40
CA LEU A 82 -7.09 7.15 -1.10
C LEU A 82 -6.41 6.77 -2.41
N LEU A 83 -5.55 5.76 -2.39
CA LEU A 83 -4.81 5.36 -3.59
C LEU A 83 -5.76 4.79 -4.66
N VAL A 84 -6.70 3.94 -4.26
CA VAL A 84 -7.67 3.31 -5.17
C VAL A 84 -8.58 4.36 -5.79
N CYS A 85 -9.15 5.26 -4.98
CA CYS A 85 -9.97 6.37 -5.43
C CYS A 85 -9.21 7.27 -6.40
N ARG A 86 -7.95 7.61 -6.12
CA ARG A 86 -7.14 8.40 -7.06
C ARG A 86 -6.90 7.70 -8.39
N LEU A 87 -6.62 6.39 -8.38
CA LEU A 87 -6.48 5.64 -9.62
C LEU A 87 -7.79 5.60 -10.43
N ILE A 88 -8.94 5.52 -9.74
CA ILE A 88 -10.27 5.56 -10.36
C ILE A 88 -10.58 6.94 -10.94
N GLU A 89 -10.40 8.00 -10.15
CA GLU A 89 -10.62 9.40 -10.54
C GLU A 89 -9.80 9.78 -11.77
N LEU A 90 -8.51 9.42 -11.78
CA LEU A 90 -7.59 9.69 -12.88
C LEU A 90 -7.75 8.72 -14.06
N LYS A 91 -8.63 7.72 -13.95
CA LYS A 91 -8.86 6.68 -14.98
C LYS A 91 -7.57 5.98 -15.45
N VAL A 92 -6.62 5.79 -14.53
CA VAL A 92 -5.27 5.26 -14.85
C VAL A 92 -5.36 3.94 -15.62
N THR A 93 -4.69 3.89 -16.77
CA THR A 93 -4.62 2.72 -17.65
C THR A 93 -3.57 1.71 -17.19
N SER A 94 -3.51 0.54 -17.83
CA SER A 94 -2.51 -0.49 -17.49
C SER A 94 -1.10 -0.06 -17.89
N GLU A 95 -0.99 0.69 -18.99
CA GLU A 95 0.21 1.24 -19.57
C GLU A 95 0.78 2.35 -18.66
N GLU A 96 -0.07 3.30 -18.26
CA GLU A 96 0.32 4.35 -17.31
C GLU A 96 0.70 3.76 -15.95
N PHE A 97 -0.02 2.75 -15.49
CA PHE A 97 0.36 2.01 -14.27
C PHE A 97 1.76 1.41 -14.40
N ALA A 98 2.09 0.76 -15.51
CA ALA A 98 3.43 0.20 -15.73
C ALA A 98 4.51 1.29 -15.73
N LEU A 99 4.26 2.41 -16.41
CA LEU A 99 5.19 3.55 -16.45
C LEU A 99 5.40 4.18 -15.07
N LEU A 100 4.33 4.37 -14.29
CA LEU A 100 4.41 4.86 -12.92
C LEU A 100 5.25 3.93 -12.03
N ASN A 101 5.10 2.62 -12.18
CA ASN A 101 5.94 1.67 -11.43
C ASN A 101 7.42 1.80 -11.81
N VAL A 102 7.75 2.02 -13.08
CA VAL A 102 9.14 2.24 -13.51
C VAL A 102 9.70 3.53 -12.91
N ILE A 103 8.94 4.63 -12.98
CA ILE A 103 9.36 5.93 -12.43
C ILE A 103 9.61 5.83 -10.91
N LEU A 104 8.68 5.21 -10.18
CA LEU A 104 8.79 5.04 -8.73
C LEU A 104 9.88 4.05 -8.32
N CYS A 105 10.15 3.03 -9.14
CA CYS A 105 11.25 2.10 -8.90
C CYS A 105 12.61 2.77 -9.10
N CYS A 106 12.76 3.55 -10.17
CA CYS A 106 13.98 4.27 -10.51
C CYS A 106 14.19 5.52 -9.64
N ASN A 107 13.22 5.89 -8.80
CA ASN A 107 13.34 6.95 -7.81
C ASN A 107 13.29 6.36 -6.39
N PRO A 108 14.42 5.81 -5.89
CA PRO A 108 14.48 5.24 -4.54
C PRO A 108 14.13 6.26 -3.44
N GLY A 109 14.12 7.56 -3.78
CA GLY A 109 14.14 8.66 -2.83
C GLY A 109 15.52 8.73 -2.20
N MET A 110 16.09 9.93 -2.13
CA MET A 110 17.23 10.13 -1.25
C MET A 110 16.73 9.83 0.16
N PHE A 111 17.07 8.66 0.71
CA PHE A 111 17.05 8.45 2.15
C PHE A 111 18.08 9.45 2.69
N ILE A 112 17.61 10.65 3.06
CA ILE A 112 18.34 11.47 4.02
C ILE A 112 18.37 10.63 5.29
N ASP A 113 19.58 10.29 5.70
CA ASP A 113 19.89 9.57 6.93
C ASP A 113 19.03 10.10 8.09
N MET A 114 18.13 9.26 8.58
CA MET A 114 17.51 9.47 9.89
C MET A 114 17.12 8.12 10.48
N PHE A 115 18.15 7.36 10.85
CA PHE A 115 18.19 6.50 12.04
C PHE A 115 19.61 6.49 12.57
#